data_AF-A0A0C3CZT6-F1
#
_entry.id   AF-A0A0C3CZT6-F1
#
_cell.length_a   1.000
_cell.length_b   1.000
_cell.length_c   1.000
_cell.angle_alpha   90.00
_cell.angle_beta   90.00
_cell.angle_gamma   90.00
#
_symmetry.space_group_name_H-M   'P 1'
#
loop_
_entity.id
_entity.type
_entity.pdbx_description
1 polymer ?
#
loop_
_entity_poly.entity_id
_entity_poly.type
_entity_poly.pdbx_seq_one_letter_code
_entity_poly.pdbx_strand_id
1 'polypeptide(L)'
;MFPSSVVFASLANISTPFKRSSLGLFHGKLKQYGNNVPFSKKKTRRSWLPNVQNKRLASDALGRKVEIKVTTRALKTIRKHGGLDHYLLKTKPELLGYEGMRLRILVREALQAEADAQAEAKRIEEETARIEKKKQLAKEEAARLAKQKELQTLRKMQLKKERRRSESLAAGILGVQSNSGSPSELTH
;
A
#
# COMPACT_ATOMS: atom_id res chain seq x y z
N MET A 1 16.41 -14.31 12.91
CA MET A 1 15.13 -13.80 13.45
C MET A 1 15.42 -12.68 14.45
N PHE A 2 14.76 -11.53 14.31
CA PHE A 2 14.87 -10.46 15.31
C PHE A 2 13.82 -10.68 16.41
N PRO A 3 14.14 -10.46 17.68
CA PRO A 3 13.18 -10.63 18.78
C PRO A 3 12.03 -9.62 18.65
N SER A 4 10.81 -10.07 18.95
CA SER A 4 9.61 -9.22 19.01
C SER A 4 9.63 -8.31 20.25
N SER A 5 8.76 -7.31 20.26
CA SER A 5 8.59 -6.39 21.40
C SER A 5 8.34 -7.12 22.73
N VAL A 6 7.60 -8.23 22.69
CA VAL A 6 7.28 -9.09 23.85
C VAL A 6 8.54 -9.75 24.43
N VAL A 7 9.49 -10.17 23.58
CA VAL A 7 10.73 -10.83 23.99
C VAL A 7 11.70 -9.84 24.64
N PHE A 8 11.67 -8.56 24.25
CA PHE A 8 12.52 -7.56 24.89
C PHE A 8 12.10 -7.25 26.33
N ALA A 9 10.80 -7.31 26.66
CA ALA A 9 10.33 -7.01 28.00
C ALA A 9 10.96 -7.91 29.09
N SER A 10 11.34 -9.15 28.76
CA SER A 10 11.98 -10.09 29.69
C SER A 10 13.51 -9.89 29.83
N LEU A 11 14.15 -9.16 28.91
CA LEU A 11 15.60 -8.89 28.89
C LEU A 11 16.01 -7.66 29.72
N ALA A 12 15.06 -7.00 30.39
CA ALA A 12 15.30 -5.77 31.17
C ALA A 12 16.30 -5.92 32.33
N ASN A 13 16.61 -7.17 32.74
CA ASN A 13 17.41 -7.48 33.93
C ASN A 13 18.87 -7.90 33.63
N ILE A 14 19.48 -7.42 32.55
CA ILE A 14 20.92 -7.57 32.37
C ILE A 14 21.65 -6.59 33.30
N SER A 15 22.45 -7.12 34.22
CA SER A 15 23.35 -6.36 35.09
C SER A 15 24.36 -5.58 34.24
N THR A 16 24.06 -4.32 33.96
CA THR A 16 25.02 -3.39 33.36
C THR A 16 25.65 -2.53 34.45
N PRO A 17 26.97 -2.25 34.40
CA PRO A 17 27.66 -1.48 35.43
C PRO A 17 27.14 -0.03 35.51
N PHE A 18 26.40 0.44 34.51
CA PHE A 18 25.77 1.76 34.49
C PHE A 18 24.31 1.68 34.02
N LYS A 19 23.40 1.28 34.93
CA LYS A 19 21.96 1.13 34.65
C LYS A 19 21.31 2.36 33.98
N ARG A 20 21.82 3.58 34.24
CA ARG A 20 21.29 4.79 33.59
C ARG A 20 21.44 4.76 32.07
N SER A 21 22.47 4.10 31.52
CA SER A 21 22.66 4.05 30.06
C SER A 21 21.73 3.07 29.34
N SER A 22 21.14 2.09 30.03
CA SER A 22 20.17 1.19 29.40
C SER A 22 18.82 1.88 29.15
N LEU A 23 18.46 2.85 30.02
CA LEU A 23 17.19 3.58 29.97
C LEU A 23 17.20 4.81 29.03
N GLY A 24 18.21 4.95 28.17
CA GLY A 24 18.30 6.09 27.26
C GLY A 24 19.27 5.87 26.12
N LEU A 25 19.51 6.92 25.33
CA LEU A 25 20.36 6.84 24.15
C LEU A 25 21.78 7.36 24.45
N PHE A 26 22.66 6.44 24.82
CA PHE A 26 24.03 6.75 25.26
C PHE A 26 25.09 6.48 24.18
N HIS A 27 24.74 5.80 23.10
CA HIS A 27 25.66 5.49 21.98
C HIS A 27 26.97 4.85 22.47
N GLY A 28 26.84 3.88 23.38
CA GLY A 28 27.97 3.17 24.01
C GLY A 28 28.77 3.97 25.04
N LYS A 29 28.38 5.21 25.39
CA LYS A 29 29.08 5.98 26.42
C LYS A 29 28.70 5.49 27.83
N LEU A 30 29.71 5.10 28.59
CA LEU A 30 29.58 4.64 29.98
C LEU A 30 30.30 5.59 30.95
N LYS A 31 29.98 5.46 32.24
CA LYS A 31 30.71 6.14 33.32
C LYS A 31 32.13 5.60 33.39
N GLN A 32 33.12 6.49 33.38
CA GLN A 32 34.53 6.13 33.52
C GLN A 32 34.99 6.37 34.96
N TYR A 33 35.91 5.53 35.42
CA TYR A 33 36.53 5.62 36.74
C TYR A 33 38.03 5.83 36.60
N GLY A 34 38.63 6.58 37.52
CA GLY A 34 40.08 6.79 37.55
C GLY A 34 40.48 7.64 38.73
N ASN A 35 41.62 8.33 38.60
CA ASN A 35 42.21 9.08 39.70
C ASN A 35 42.45 10.54 39.33
N ASN A 36 42.37 11.43 40.30
CA ASN A 36 43.03 12.72 40.25
C ASN A 36 44.50 12.52 40.64
N VAL A 37 45.43 13.07 39.86
CA VAL A 37 46.87 12.91 40.07
C VAL A 37 47.48 14.29 40.27
N PRO A 38 47.72 14.73 41.52
CA PRO A 38 48.39 15.98 41.80
C PRO A 38 49.91 15.84 41.62
N PHE A 39 50.64 16.96 41.68
CA PHE A 39 52.10 16.99 41.60
C PHE A 39 52.79 16.07 42.62
N SER A 40 52.23 15.98 43.84
CA SER A 40 52.71 15.07 44.90
C SER A 40 52.46 13.58 44.63
N LYS A 41 51.83 13.23 43.50
CA LYS A 41 51.46 11.86 43.06
C LYS A 41 50.57 11.08 44.04
N LYS A 42 50.03 11.73 45.09
CA LYS A 42 49.03 11.14 45.99
C LYS A 42 47.67 11.07 45.27
N LYS A 43 47.33 9.88 44.76
CA LYS A 43 46.16 9.67 43.89
C LYS A 43 44.85 9.64 44.70
N THR A 44 43.83 10.35 44.22
CA THR A 44 42.47 10.31 44.79
C THR A 44 41.48 9.77 43.77
N ARG A 45 40.55 8.89 44.17
CA ARG A 45 39.54 8.33 43.24
C ARG A 45 38.60 9.42 42.71
N ARG A 46 38.29 9.38 41.42
CA ARG A 46 37.27 10.22 40.78
C ARG A 46 36.51 9.44 39.71
N SER A 47 35.41 10.00 39.24
CA SER A 47 34.65 9.46 38.11
C SER A 47 34.32 10.54 37.09
N TRP A 48 34.12 10.13 35.84
CA TRP A 48 33.69 11.00 34.75
C TRP A 48 32.37 10.48 34.18
N LEU A 49 31.37 11.35 34.18
CA LEU A 49 30.04 11.07 33.65
C LEU A 49 29.95 11.59 32.21
N PRO A 50 29.23 10.89 31.32
CA PRO A 50 28.90 11.44 30.02
C PRO A 50 27.96 12.64 30.17
N ASN A 51 28.04 13.59 29.22
CA ASN A 51 27.11 14.71 29.16
C ASN A 51 25.74 14.22 28.65
N VAL A 52 24.78 14.12 29.56
CA VAL A 52 23.42 13.61 29.32
C VAL A 52 22.42 14.75 29.43
N GLN A 53 21.51 14.83 28.47
CA GLN A 53 20.46 15.84 28.38
C GLN A 53 19.10 15.16 28.23
N ASN A 54 18.05 15.69 28.85
CA ASN A 54 16.69 15.25 28.58
C ASN A 54 16.14 16.00 27.36
N LYS A 55 15.73 15.28 26.32
CA LYS A 55 15.27 15.89 25.05
C LYS A 55 14.06 15.15 24.51
N ARG A 56 13.15 15.91 23.90
CA ARG A 56 12.00 15.42 23.15
C ARG A 56 12.40 15.35 21.67
N LEU A 57 12.45 14.14 21.12
CA LEU A 57 12.82 13.90 19.73
C LEU A 57 11.58 13.46 18.95
N ALA A 58 11.34 14.07 17.79
CA ALA A 58 10.26 13.64 16.90
C ALA A 58 10.61 12.29 16.25
N SER A 59 9.61 11.42 16.16
CA SER A 59 9.64 10.17 15.41
C SER A 59 8.52 10.25 14.38
N ASP A 60 8.87 10.08 13.11
CA ASP A 60 7.95 10.20 11.99
C ASP A 60 7.10 8.93 11.91
N ALA A 61 7.74 7.76 12.03
CA ALA A 61 7.06 6.47 12.00
C ALA A 61 6.07 6.27 13.16
N LEU A 62 6.31 6.89 14.32
CA LEU A 62 5.41 6.81 15.47
C LEU A 62 4.40 7.96 15.54
N GLY A 63 4.54 8.99 14.70
CA GLY A 63 3.69 10.19 14.72
C GLY A 63 3.73 10.99 16.03
N ARG A 64 4.73 10.77 16.90
CA ARG A 64 4.80 11.42 18.23
C ARG A 64 6.23 11.78 18.63
N LYS A 65 6.33 12.72 19.58
CA LYS A 65 7.61 13.10 20.20
C LYS A 65 7.92 12.16 21.36
N VAL A 66 9.11 11.56 21.34
CA VAL A 66 9.60 10.67 22.40
C VAL A 66 10.54 11.44 23.31
N GLU A 67 10.27 11.45 24.61
CA GLU A 67 11.11 12.09 25.63
C GLU A 67 12.10 11.08 26.22
N ILE A 68 13.40 11.32 26.03
CA ILE A 68 14.44 10.37 26.43
C ILE A 68 15.68 11.13 26.92
N LYS A 69 16.43 10.49 27.82
CA LYS A 69 17.80 10.91 28.17
C LYS A 69 18.77 10.54 27.07
N VAL A 70 19.41 11.55 26.48
CA VAL A 70 20.30 11.39 25.33
C VAL A 70 21.64 12.03 25.63
N THR A 71 22.73 11.34 25.27
CA THR A 71 24.07 11.93 25.35
C THR A 71 24.32 12.90 24.18
N THR A 72 25.18 13.90 24.38
CA THR A 72 25.55 14.84 23.30
C THR A 72 26.15 14.14 22.08
N ARG A 73 26.89 13.03 22.28
CA ARG A 73 27.39 12.18 21.19
C ARG A 73 26.24 11.55 20.41
N ALA A 74 25.25 10.97 21.09
CA ALA A 74 24.08 10.39 20.44
C ALA A 74 23.28 11.46 19.68
N LEU A 75 23.07 12.65 20.26
CA LEU A 75 22.42 13.78 19.57
C LEU A 75 23.13 14.17 18.28
N LYS A 76 24.47 14.23 18.29
CA LYS A 76 25.26 14.51 17.07
C LYS A 76 25.05 13.44 15.99
N THR A 77 25.00 12.17 16.38
CA THR A 77 24.78 11.05 15.45
C THR A 77 23.34 11.03 14.92
N ILE A 78 22.34 11.33 15.75
CA ILE A 78 20.94 11.47 15.34
C ILE A 78 20.81 12.54 14.25
N ARG A 79 21.44 13.71 14.45
CA ARG A 79 21.48 14.77 13.43
C ARG A 79 22.19 14.31 12.15
N LYS A 80 23.31 13.58 12.28
CA LYS A 80 24.04 13.03 11.12
C LYS A 80 23.22 12.03 10.32
N HIS A 81 22.35 11.25 10.96
CA HIS A 81 21.49 10.28 10.29
C HIS A 81 20.17 10.89 9.77
N GLY A 82 19.89 12.15 10.09
CA GLY A 82 18.70 12.85 9.61
C GLY A 82 17.43 12.59 10.43
N GLY A 83 17.52 12.08 11.67
CA GLY A 83 16.35 11.86 12.51
C GLY A 83 16.54 10.72 13.52
N LEU A 84 15.57 10.58 14.44
CA LEU A 84 15.58 9.54 15.46
C LEU A 84 15.42 8.15 14.82
N ASP A 85 14.44 8.00 13.93
CA ASP A 85 14.08 6.69 13.35
C ASP A 85 15.23 6.12 12.51
N HIS A 86 15.82 6.96 11.65
CA HIS A 86 17.02 6.63 10.89
C HIS A 86 18.20 6.23 11.79
N TYR A 87 18.38 6.93 12.91
CA TYR A 87 19.40 6.57 13.89
C TYR A 87 19.16 5.20 14.50
N LEU A 88 17.91 4.90 14.89
CA LEU A 88 17.55 3.62 15.51
C LEU A 88 17.75 2.45 14.53
N LEU A 89 17.39 2.63 13.26
CA LEU A 89 17.50 1.59 12.24
C LEU A 89 18.96 1.32 11.82
N LYS A 90 19.78 2.38 11.66
CA LYS A 90 21.17 2.25 11.17
C LYS A 90 22.18 1.88 12.24
N THR A 91 21.93 2.27 13.50
CA THR A 91 22.93 2.10 14.57
C THR A 91 22.99 0.65 15.05
N LYS A 92 24.20 0.18 15.39
CA LYS A 92 24.44 -1.16 15.93
C LYS A 92 23.70 -1.38 17.26
N PRO A 93 23.11 -2.57 17.50
CA PRO A 93 22.29 -2.84 18.69
C PRO A 93 23.03 -2.63 20.01
N GLU A 94 24.33 -2.95 20.06
CA GLU A 94 25.20 -2.77 21.23
C GLU A 94 25.26 -1.33 21.73
N LEU A 95 25.08 -0.34 20.83
CA LEU A 95 25.17 1.08 21.17
C LEU A 95 23.85 1.70 21.62
N LEU A 96 22.71 1.06 21.30
CA LEU A 96 21.38 1.59 21.58
C LEU A 96 20.93 1.40 23.03
N GLY A 97 21.44 0.36 23.70
CA GLY A 97 20.91 -0.06 25.01
C GLY A 97 19.49 -0.60 24.93
N TYR A 98 18.85 -0.79 26.08
CA TYR A 98 17.51 -1.38 26.17
C TYR A 98 16.44 -0.49 25.55
N GLU A 99 16.34 0.77 25.97
CA GLU A 99 15.31 1.69 25.47
C GLU A 99 15.48 1.98 23.98
N GLY A 100 16.72 2.13 23.49
CA GLY A 100 16.93 2.29 22.06
C GLY A 100 16.46 1.07 21.26
N MET A 101 16.72 -0.14 21.76
CA MET A 101 16.27 -1.37 21.10
C MET A 101 14.75 -1.53 21.13
N ARG A 102 14.12 -1.18 22.25
CA ARG A 102 12.65 -1.12 22.37
C ARG A 102 12.05 -0.18 21.34
N LEU A 103 12.58 1.05 21.22
CA LEU A 103 12.10 2.03 20.24
C LEU A 103 12.33 1.57 18.80
N ARG A 104 13.46 0.91 18.53
CA ARG A 104 13.76 0.37 17.20
C ARG A 104 12.73 -0.67 16.75
N ILE A 105 12.23 -1.50 17.68
CA ILE A 105 11.19 -2.47 17.37
C ILE A 105 9.88 -1.76 17.08
N LEU A 106 9.47 -0.83 17.94
CA LEU A 106 8.24 -0.06 17.74
C LEU A 106 8.23 0.65 16.38
N VAL A 107 9.36 1.26 16.00
CA VAL A 107 9.51 1.90 14.68
C VAL A 107 9.40 0.88 13.54
N ARG A 108 9.99 -0.31 13.69
CA ARG A 108 9.88 -1.36 12.65
C ARG A 108 8.46 -1.89 12.52
N GLU A 109 7.79 -2.14 13.64
CA GLU A 109 6.39 -2.59 13.67
C GLU A 109 5.49 -1.55 13.01
N ALA A 110 5.67 -0.26 13.31
CA ALA A 110 4.94 0.83 12.67
C ALA A 110 5.18 0.88 11.15
N LEU A 111 6.45 0.84 10.71
CA LEU A 111 6.79 0.84 9.28
C LEU A 111 6.27 -0.39 8.53
N GLN A 112 6.24 -1.55 9.19
CA GLN A 112 5.65 -2.77 8.63
C GLN A 112 4.15 -2.62 8.46
N ALA A 113 3.45 -2.13 9.49
CA ALA A 113 2.01 -1.88 9.41
C ALA A 113 1.66 -0.87 8.31
N GLU A 114 2.44 0.19 8.15
CA GLU A 114 2.27 1.15 7.05
C GLU A 114 2.48 0.49 5.68
N ALA A 115 3.51 -0.35 5.54
CA ALA A 115 3.80 -1.06 4.29
C ALA A 115 2.71 -2.07 3.93
N ASP A 116 2.20 -2.82 4.92
CA ASP A 116 1.13 -3.79 4.75
C ASP A 116 -0.18 -3.08 4.35
N ALA A 117 -0.52 -1.97 5.00
CA ALA A 117 -1.68 -1.15 4.63
C ALA A 117 -1.56 -0.57 3.21
N GLN A 118 -0.37 -0.11 2.81
CA GLN A 118 -0.12 0.35 1.44
C GLN A 118 -0.23 -0.79 0.41
N ALA A 119 0.21 -2.00 0.76
CA ALA A 119 0.09 -3.17 -0.10
C ALA A 119 -1.37 -3.59 -0.27
N GLU A 120 -2.16 -3.56 0.81
CA GLU A 120 -3.61 -3.82 0.76
C GLU A 120 -4.33 -2.77 -0.08
N ALA A 121 -4.03 -1.48 0.09
CA ALA A 121 -4.61 -0.40 -0.71
C ALA A 121 -4.34 -0.58 -2.21
N LYS A 122 -3.09 -0.91 -2.60
CA LYS A 122 -2.73 -1.20 -4.00
C LYS A 122 -3.48 -2.41 -4.56
N ARG A 123 -3.63 -3.47 -3.77
CA ARG A 123 -4.40 -4.66 -4.20
C ARG A 123 -5.86 -4.32 -4.46
N ILE A 124 -6.47 -3.54 -3.57
CA ILE A 124 -7.85 -3.08 -3.74
C ILE A 124 -7.97 -2.23 -5.01
N GLU A 125 -7.06 -1.29 -5.24
CA GLU A 125 -7.03 -0.45 -6.44
C GLU A 125 -6.88 -1.27 -7.72
N GLU A 126 -6.01 -2.27 -7.72
CA GLU A 126 -5.85 -3.18 -8.86
C GLU A 126 -7.11 -4.02 -9.11
N GLU A 127 -7.77 -4.50 -8.04
CA GLU A 127 -8.98 -5.29 -8.15
C GLU A 127 -10.18 -4.47 -8.65
N THR A 128 -10.36 -3.26 -8.13
CA THR A 128 -11.41 -2.34 -8.59
C THR A 128 -11.22 -1.99 -10.07
N ALA A 129 -9.97 -1.69 -10.49
CA ALA A 129 -9.65 -1.43 -11.90
C ALA A 129 -9.95 -2.64 -12.80
N ARG A 130 -9.66 -3.87 -12.34
CA ARG A 130 -10.00 -5.12 -13.08
C ARG A 130 -11.51 -5.29 -13.23
N ILE A 131 -12.27 -5.03 -12.17
CA ILE A 131 -13.74 -5.13 -12.17
C ILE A 131 -14.33 -4.09 -13.13
N GLU A 132 -13.85 -2.85 -13.09
CA GLU A 132 -14.29 -1.78 -13.99
C GLU A 132 -14.00 -2.13 -15.45
N LYS A 133 -12.80 -2.63 -15.75
CA LYS A 133 -12.44 -3.09 -17.10
C LYS A 133 -13.34 -4.22 -17.58
N LYS A 134 -13.65 -5.20 -16.72
CA LYS A 134 -14.60 -6.28 -17.05
C LYS A 134 -16.01 -5.74 -17.35
N LYS A 135 -16.49 -4.77 -16.57
CA LYS A 135 -17.80 -4.12 -16.81
C LYS A 135 -17.82 -3.35 -18.14
N GLN A 136 -16.74 -2.66 -18.48
CA GLN A 136 -16.61 -1.96 -19.76
C GLN A 136 -16.64 -2.93 -20.94
N LEU A 137 -15.84 -4.00 -20.87
CA LEU A 137 -15.83 -5.05 -21.90
C LEU A 137 -17.23 -5.68 -22.07
N ALA A 138 -17.90 -6.02 -20.97
CA ALA A 138 -19.26 -6.57 -21.02
C ALA A 138 -20.27 -5.58 -21.62
N LYS A 139 -20.14 -4.27 -21.34
CA LYS A 139 -20.96 -3.21 -21.94
C LYS A 139 -20.72 -3.08 -23.45
N GLU A 140 -19.46 -3.15 -23.88
CA GLU A 140 -19.09 -3.13 -25.30
C GLU A 140 -19.60 -4.36 -26.05
N GLU A 141 -19.45 -5.55 -25.47
CA GLU A 141 -19.97 -6.80 -26.03
C GLU A 141 -21.50 -6.78 -26.17
N ALA A 142 -22.22 -6.29 -25.16
CA ALA A 142 -23.66 -6.12 -25.22
C ALA A 142 -24.09 -5.15 -26.33
N ALA A 143 -23.38 -4.02 -26.48
CA ALA A 143 -23.65 -3.05 -27.54
C ALA A 143 -23.37 -3.61 -28.95
N ARG A 144 -22.31 -4.40 -29.12
CA ARG A 144 -22.03 -5.11 -30.40
C ARG A 144 -23.14 -6.10 -30.73
N LEU A 145 -23.59 -6.87 -29.75
CA LEU A 145 -24.64 -7.86 -29.94
C LEU A 145 -26.00 -7.22 -30.27
N ALA A 146 -26.33 -6.07 -29.65
CA ALA A 146 -27.50 -5.27 -30.01
C ALA A 146 -27.44 -4.78 -31.46
N LYS A 147 -26.31 -4.20 -31.89
CA LYS A 147 -26.09 -3.78 -33.29
C LYS A 147 -26.21 -4.95 -34.29
N GLN A 148 -25.67 -6.12 -33.95
CA GLN A 148 -25.80 -7.31 -34.80
C GLN A 148 -27.26 -7.73 -34.94
N LYS A 149 -28.04 -7.73 -33.84
CA LYS A 149 -29.48 -8.03 -33.88
C LYS A 149 -30.24 -7.03 -34.74
N GLU A 150 -29.96 -5.73 -34.62
CA GLU A 150 -30.56 -4.68 -35.46
C GLU A 150 -30.25 -4.86 -36.96
N LEU A 151 -29.01 -5.18 -37.30
CA LEU A 151 -28.63 -5.47 -38.69
C LEU A 151 -29.33 -6.72 -39.22
N GLN A 152 -29.44 -7.77 -38.40
CA GLN A 152 -30.15 -9.00 -38.76
C GLN A 152 -31.65 -8.74 -38.98
N THR A 153 -32.30 -7.92 -38.14
CA THR A 153 -33.72 -7.59 -38.32
C THR A 153 -33.94 -6.77 -39.60
N LEU A 154 -33.10 -5.77 -39.87
CA LEU A 154 -33.12 -5.01 -41.12
C LEU A 154 -32.94 -5.91 -42.34
N ARG A 155 -31.96 -6.83 -42.31
CA ARG A 155 -31.71 -7.80 -43.38
C ARG A 155 -32.90 -8.73 -43.63
N LYS A 156 -33.54 -9.23 -42.55
CA LYS A 156 -34.78 -10.02 -42.65
C LYS A 156 -35.94 -9.21 -43.26
N MET A 157 -36.08 -7.93 -42.89
CA MET A 157 -37.09 -7.05 -43.46
C MET A 157 -36.85 -6.79 -44.96
N GLN A 158 -35.60 -6.53 -45.35
CA GLN A 158 -35.22 -6.37 -46.76
C GLN A 158 -35.55 -7.63 -47.58
N LEU A 159 -35.12 -8.81 -47.11
CA LEU A 159 -35.47 -10.10 -47.74
C LEU A 159 -36.99 -10.30 -47.86
N LYS A 160 -37.77 -9.92 -46.84
CA LYS A 160 -39.25 -10.00 -46.90
C LYS A 160 -39.83 -9.01 -47.92
N LYS A 161 -39.27 -7.81 -48.05
CA LYS A 161 -39.68 -6.80 -49.04
C LYS A 161 -39.31 -7.24 -50.45
N GLU A 162 -38.13 -7.83 -50.63
CA GLU A 162 -37.67 -8.43 -51.88
C GLU A 162 -38.55 -9.62 -52.28
N ARG A 163 -38.84 -10.54 -51.35
CA ARG A 163 -39.80 -11.65 -51.57
C ARG A 163 -41.16 -11.14 -52.03
N ARG A 164 -41.74 -10.17 -51.31
CA ARG A 164 -43.02 -9.54 -51.70
C ARG A 164 -42.94 -8.88 -53.08
N ARG A 165 -41.84 -8.20 -53.41
CA ARG A 165 -41.60 -7.61 -54.75
C ARG A 165 -41.52 -8.70 -55.82
N SER A 166 -40.77 -9.78 -55.59
CA SER A 166 -40.65 -10.89 -56.54
C SER A 166 -41.97 -11.62 -56.72
N GLU A 167 -42.76 -11.82 -55.65
CA GLU A 167 -44.11 -12.39 -55.70
C GLU A 167 -45.05 -11.49 -56.53
N SER A 168 -44.99 -10.16 -56.36
CA SER A 168 -45.80 -9.23 -57.16
C SER A 168 -45.41 -9.18 -58.63
N LEU A 169 -44.12 -9.28 -58.96
CA LEU A 169 -43.64 -9.35 -60.35
C LEU A 169 -44.02 -10.68 -61.00
N ALA A 170 -43.95 -11.80 -60.26
CA ALA A 170 -44.41 -13.10 -60.72
C ALA A 170 -45.93 -13.16 -60.93
N ALA A 171 -46.72 -12.53 -60.06
CA ALA A 171 -48.17 -12.36 -60.25
C ALA A 171 -48.49 -11.47 -61.47
N GLY A 172 -47.64 -10.48 -61.79
CA GLY A 172 -47.75 -9.69 -63.02
C GLY A 172 -47.40 -10.48 -64.29
N ILE A 173 -46.50 -11.45 -64.21
CA ILE A 173 -46.10 -12.32 -65.33
C ILE A 173 -47.12 -13.47 -65.55
N LEU A 174 -47.78 -13.96 -64.50
CA LEU A 174 -48.89 -14.93 -64.57
C LEU A 174 -50.27 -14.30 -64.87
N GLY A 175 -50.35 -12.96 -64.95
CA GLY A 175 -51.58 -12.20 -65.18
C GLY A 175 -51.96 -11.95 -66.64
N VAL A 176 -51.29 -12.60 -67.61
CA VAL A 176 -51.63 -12.53 -69.03
C VAL A 176 -52.01 -13.91 -69.54
N GLN A 177 -53.24 -14.34 -69.30
CA GLN A 177 -54.01 -15.18 -70.23
C GLN A 177 -55.50 -15.18 -69.86
N SER A 178 -56.32 -14.99 -70.89
CA SER A 178 -57.79 -15.02 -70.95
C SER A 178 -58.57 -13.77 -70.49
N ASN A 179 -58.75 -12.85 -71.44
CA ASN A 179 -60.07 -12.24 -71.63
C ASN A 179 -60.46 -12.43 -73.11
N SER A 180 -61.41 -13.33 -73.36
CA SER A 180 -62.27 -13.30 -74.55
C SER A 180 -63.46 -14.25 -74.31
N GLY A 181 -64.67 -13.70 -74.20
CA GLY A 181 -65.91 -14.51 -74.31
C GLY A 181 -67.12 -14.02 -73.51
N SER A 182 -67.72 -12.93 -74.00
CA SER A 182 -69.14 -12.48 -73.99
C SER A 182 -70.22 -13.08 -73.05
N PRO A 183 -71.25 -12.26 -72.71
CA PRO A 183 -72.40 -12.61 -71.87
C PRO A 183 -73.61 -13.14 -72.65
N SER A 184 -74.39 -14.05 -72.04
CA SER A 184 -75.79 -14.37 -72.42
C SER A 184 -76.48 -15.03 -71.21
N GLU A 185 -77.43 -14.38 -70.53
CA GLU A 185 -78.87 -14.27 -70.82
C GLU A 185 -79.71 -15.54 -70.55
N LEU A 186 -80.84 -15.31 -69.86
CA LEU A 186 -82.12 -16.09 -69.77
C LEU A 186 -82.16 -17.26 -68.77
N THR A 187 -82.90 -17.19 -67.65
CA THR A 187 -84.36 -17.30 -67.42
C THR A 187 -85.01 -18.61 -67.86
N HIS A 188 -85.71 -19.21 -66.87
CA HIS A 188 -86.60 -20.39 -66.85
C HIS A 188 -85.95 -21.77 -66.68
#